data_AF-M7T1N6-F1
#
_entry.id   AF-M7T1N6-F1
#
_cell.length_a   1.000
_cell.length_b   1.000
_cell.length_c   1.000
_cell.angle_alpha   90.00
_cell.angle_beta   90.00
_cell.angle_gamma   90.00
#
_symmetry.space_group_name_H-M   'P 1'
#
loop_
_entity.id
_entity.type
_entity.pdbx_description
1 polymer ?
#
loop_
_entity_poly.entity_id
_entity_poly.type
_entity_poly.pdbx_seq_one_letter_code
_entity_poly.pdbx_strand_id
1 'polypeptide(L)'
;MVTDWLILQTSSEPETPLSSGQAYVFKVEINAEVYALKVFKFFKPSTYRADLGPIRGRKVTDEMLAFHTDPFYAECRAYAHIQEKQQEQNLRRRNFAHCYGFMALKKTDEEVVASYGAELWDIPRDDEYRRKAEGSPVRAIVKEYVDHDVVMDVPALKRMLKGIKWLNRHGVLNHDIHPANFKGGLLVDFGSSWTRKPHCLWDNMPEQKLKVIERADLIKFQEMANEEGFGAKVRAIPNRQYKELRPRRIGGRTS
;
A
#
# COMPACT_ATOMS: atom_id res chain seq x y z
N MET A 1 -27.25 -18.82 13.91
CA MET A 1 -26.60 -18.03 14.98
C MET A 1 -25.13 -17.89 14.55
N VAL A 2 -24.58 -16.77 14.11
CA VAL A 2 -24.77 -15.34 14.41
C VAL A 2 -24.54 -14.54 13.11
N THR A 3 -25.45 -13.64 12.74
CA THR A 3 -25.44 -12.89 11.47
C THR A 3 -25.04 -11.42 11.57
N ASP A 4 -24.72 -10.90 12.74
CA ASP A 4 -24.52 -9.44 12.94
C ASP A 4 -23.14 -9.11 13.50
N TRP A 5 -22.08 -9.23 12.68
CA TRP A 5 -20.71 -8.84 13.10
C TRP A 5 -20.22 -7.53 12.47
N LEU A 6 -20.91 -7.00 11.46
CA LEU A 6 -20.56 -5.73 10.82
C LEU A 6 -21.46 -4.61 11.36
N ILE A 7 -21.17 -4.12 12.56
CA ILE A 7 -21.72 -2.84 13.00
C ILE A 7 -20.78 -1.77 12.46
N LEU A 8 -21.06 -1.30 11.24
CA LEU A 8 -20.53 0.00 10.80
C LEU A 8 -21.10 1.03 11.77
N GLN A 9 -20.25 1.65 12.58
CA GLN A 9 -20.68 2.71 13.49
C GLN A 9 -21.33 3.81 12.66
N THR A 10 -22.65 3.88 12.75
CA THR A 10 -23.45 5.02 12.34
C THR A 10 -23.29 6.11 13.40
N SER A 11 -22.23 6.92 13.28
CA SER A 11 -22.36 8.31 13.71
C SER A 11 -23.54 8.91 12.94
N SER A 12 -24.22 9.90 13.52
CA SER A 12 -25.47 10.49 13.02
C SER A 12 -25.41 11.10 11.60
N GLU A 13 -24.26 11.01 10.94
CA GLU A 13 -24.03 11.27 9.53
C GLU A 13 -23.10 10.16 8.98
N PRO A 14 -23.37 9.53 7.83
CA PRO A 14 -22.46 8.55 7.26
C PRO A 14 -21.12 9.23 6.94
N GLU A 15 -20.07 8.90 7.69
CA GLU A 15 -18.72 9.29 7.31
C GLU A 15 -18.41 8.68 5.94
N THR A 16 -18.24 9.53 4.94
CA THR A 16 -17.85 9.09 3.59
C THR A 16 -16.55 8.30 3.68
N PRO A 17 -16.48 7.09 3.09
CA PRO A 17 -15.28 6.28 3.16
C PRO A 17 -14.09 7.00 2.54
N LEU A 18 -12.91 6.84 3.13
CA LEU A 18 -11.69 7.34 2.52
C LEU A 18 -11.41 6.50 1.27
N SER A 19 -11.56 7.12 0.10
CA SER A 19 -11.27 6.49 -1.19
C SER A 19 -9.80 6.68 -1.53
N SER A 20 -9.10 5.57 -1.78
CA SER A 20 -7.87 5.58 -2.58
C SER A 20 -8.19 5.06 -3.99
N GLY A 21 -7.26 5.19 -4.93
CA GLY A 21 -7.44 4.62 -6.27
C GLY A 21 -7.57 3.09 -6.31
N GLN A 22 -7.34 2.41 -5.18
CA GLN A 22 -7.27 0.94 -5.09
C GLN A 22 -8.29 0.33 -4.13
N ALA A 23 -8.81 1.11 -3.16
CA ALA A 23 -9.67 0.60 -2.09
C ALA A 23 -10.46 1.72 -1.41
N TYR A 24 -11.44 1.32 -0.59
CA TYR A 24 -12.13 2.15 0.38
C TYR A 24 -11.77 1.72 1.79
N VAL A 25 -11.58 2.66 2.71
CA VAL A 25 -11.34 2.36 4.13
C VAL A 25 -12.51 2.83 4.97
N PHE A 26 -13.07 1.91 5.75
CA PHE A 26 -14.18 2.13 6.66
C PHE A 26 -13.72 1.98 8.11
N LYS A 27 -14.25 2.81 9.00
CA LYS A 27 -14.20 2.58 10.44
C LYS A 27 -15.34 1.62 10.79
N VAL A 28 -15.02 0.49 11.40
CA VAL A 28 -16.01 -0.54 11.78
C VAL A 28 -15.85 -0.90 13.25
N GLU A 29 -16.94 -1.33 13.88
CA GLU A 29 -16.91 -1.96 15.19
C GLU A 29 -17.20 -3.46 15.03
N ILE A 30 -16.33 -4.30 15.57
CA ILE A 30 -16.47 -5.75 15.57
C ILE A 30 -16.26 -6.18 17.03
N ASN A 31 -17.27 -6.78 17.66
CA ASN A 31 -17.19 -7.22 19.06
C ASN A 31 -16.80 -6.11 20.05
N ALA A 32 -17.40 -4.91 19.90
CA ALA A 32 -17.12 -3.72 20.71
C ALA A 32 -15.71 -3.12 20.56
N GLU A 33 -14.91 -3.61 19.60
CA GLU A 33 -13.58 -3.08 19.29
C GLU A 33 -13.60 -2.38 17.92
N VAL A 34 -12.85 -1.28 17.80
CA VAL A 34 -12.82 -0.45 16.59
C VAL A 34 -11.68 -0.87 15.68
N TYR A 35 -11.99 -1.06 14.39
CA TYR A 35 -11.04 -1.47 13.36
C TYR A 35 -11.15 -0.60 12.10
N ALA A 36 -10.08 -0.65 11.30
CA ALA A 36 -10.09 -0.15 9.93
C ALA A 36 -10.34 -1.32 8.99
N LEU A 37 -11.48 -1.32 8.29
CA LEU A 37 -11.81 -2.28 7.25
C LEU A 37 -11.47 -1.68 5.88
N LYS A 38 -10.42 -2.20 5.23
CA LYS A 38 -10.03 -1.80 3.87
C LYS A 38 -10.67 -2.74 2.86
N VAL A 39 -11.61 -2.25 2.07
CA VAL A 39 -12.33 -2.99 1.02
C VAL A 39 -11.72 -2.66 -0.34
N PHE A 40 -11.24 -3.67 -1.04
CA PHE A 40 -10.47 -3.49 -2.27
C PHE A 40 -11.35 -3.46 -3.50
N LYS A 41 -11.04 -2.55 -4.43
CA LYS A 41 -11.63 -2.53 -5.76
C LYS A 41 -11.15 -3.74 -6.57
N PHE A 42 -11.91 -4.12 -7.59
CA PHE A 42 -11.43 -5.07 -8.58
C PHE A 42 -10.34 -4.42 -9.44
N PHE A 43 -9.19 -5.08 -9.49
CA PHE A 43 -7.99 -4.52 -10.10
C PHE A 43 -7.62 -5.26 -11.38
N LYS A 44 -7.54 -4.53 -12.51
CA LYS A 44 -7.16 -5.12 -13.80
C LYS A 44 -5.63 -5.32 -13.87
N PRO A 45 -5.10 -6.55 -13.86
CA PRO A 45 -3.65 -6.80 -13.80
C PRO A 45 -2.89 -6.30 -15.03
N SER A 46 -3.59 -6.19 -16.18
CA SER A 46 -2.99 -5.76 -17.44
C SER A 46 -2.41 -4.34 -17.40
N THR A 47 -2.83 -3.52 -16.45
CA THR A 47 -2.30 -2.16 -16.21
C THR A 47 -0.78 -2.17 -16.00
N TYR A 48 -0.23 -3.20 -15.37
CA TYR A 48 1.21 -3.36 -15.13
C TYR A 48 1.99 -3.98 -16.31
N ARG A 49 1.34 -4.34 -17.42
CA ARG A 49 2.04 -4.89 -18.60
C ARG A 49 2.98 -3.88 -19.24
N ALA A 50 2.66 -2.58 -19.15
CA ALA A 50 3.53 -1.51 -19.65
C ALA A 50 4.91 -1.51 -18.96
N ASP A 51 4.95 -1.82 -17.66
CA ASP A 51 6.18 -1.77 -16.87
C ASP A 51 7.17 -2.89 -17.23
N LEU A 52 6.65 -4.02 -17.70
CA LEU A 52 7.43 -5.16 -18.19
C LEU A 52 8.06 -4.89 -19.56
N GLY A 53 7.48 -4.02 -20.38
CA GLY A 53 7.85 -3.85 -21.79
C GLY A 53 7.45 -5.05 -22.67
N PRO A 54 7.52 -4.90 -24.01
CA PRO A 54 6.85 -5.82 -24.94
C PRO A 54 7.40 -7.25 -24.95
N ILE A 55 8.70 -7.42 -24.75
CA ILE A 55 9.36 -8.75 -24.84
C ILE A 55 9.15 -9.56 -23.54
N ARG A 56 9.27 -8.90 -22.38
CA ARG A 56 9.16 -9.56 -21.08
C ARG A 56 7.71 -9.74 -20.64
N GLY A 57 6.82 -8.83 -21.02
CA GLY A 57 5.38 -8.96 -20.76
C GLY A 57 4.77 -10.25 -21.31
N ARG A 58 5.31 -10.81 -22.40
CA ARG A 58 4.84 -12.07 -23.00
C ARG A 58 5.16 -13.31 -22.15
N LYS A 59 6.13 -13.23 -21.22
CA LYS A 59 6.53 -14.33 -20.34
C LYS A 59 5.72 -14.39 -19.04
N VAL A 60 4.90 -13.38 -18.77
CA VAL A 60 4.14 -13.27 -17.53
C VAL A 60 2.65 -13.38 -17.86
N THR A 61 1.98 -14.36 -17.24
CA THR A 61 0.53 -14.54 -17.38
C THR A 61 -0.21 -13.45 -16.60
N ASP A 62 -1.48 -13.20 -16.95
CA ASP A 62 -2.31 -12.27 -16.18
C ASP A 62 -2.58 -12.76 -14.76
N GLU A 63 -2.61 -14.08 -14.54
CA GLU A 63 -2.71 -14.68 -13.21
C GLU A 63 -1.48 -14.39 -12.35
N MET A 64 -0.27 -14.56 -12.91
CA MET A 64 0.96 -14.20 -12.20
C MET A 64 1.03 -12.69 -11.91
N LEU A 65 0.63 -11.86 -12.87
CA LEU A 65 0.52 -10.42 -12.66
C LEU A 65 -0.48 -10.11 -11.55
N ALA A 66 -1.70 -10.65 -11.62
CA ALA A 66 -2.74 -10.45 -10.62
C ALA A 66 -2.21 -10.83 -9.23
N PHE A 67 -1.61 -12.01 -9.11
CA PHE A 67 -1.04 -12.45 -7.85
C PHE A 67 -0.05 -11.41 -7.32
N HIS A 68 0.89 -10.93 -8.12
CA HIS A 68 1.94 -10.01 -7.65
C HIS A 68 1.54 -8.54 -7.52
N THR A 69 0.58 -8.05 -8.30
CA THR A 69 0.31 -6.62 -8.43
C THR A 69 -1.09 -6.19 -8.05
N ASP A 70 -2.01 -7.14 -7.82
CA ASP A 70 -3.30 -6.82 -7.22
C ASP A 70 -3.08 -6.25 -5.80
N PRO A 71 -3.66 -5.07 -5.47
CA PRO A 71 -3.39 -4.42 -4.20
C PRO A 71 -3.77 -5.23 -2.96
N PHE A 72 -4.81 -6.07 -3.04
CA PHE A 72 -5.19 -6.95 -1.93
C PHE A 72 -4.12 -8.02 -1.70
N TYR A 73 -3.64 -8.67 -2.76
CA TYR A 73 -2.61 -9.69 -2.63
C TYR A 73 -1.25 -9.11 -2.23
N ALA A 74 -0.90 -7.92 -2.74
CA ALA A 74 0.29 -7.17 -2.35
C ALA A 74 0.30 -6.89 -0.85
N GLU A 75 -0.80 -6.34 -0.33
CA GLU A 75 -0.93 -5.99 1.08
C GLU A 75 -0.90 -7.24 1.99
N CYS A 76 -1.63 -8.29 1.62
CA CYS A 76 -1.60 -9.57 2.35
C CYS A 76 -0.18 -10.16 2.44
N ARG A 77 0.56 -10.19 1.34
CA ARG A 77 1.94 -10.69 1.33
C ARG A 77 2.88 -9.83 2.18
N ALA A 78 2.75 -8.51 2.09
CA ALA A 78 3.57 -7.60 2.88
C ALA A 78 3.36 -7.85 4.37
N TYR A 79 2.11 -7.92 4.82
CA TYR A 79 1.81 -8.19 6.23
C TYR A 79 2.25 -9.57 6.70
N ALA A 80 2.01 -10.62 5.89
CA ALA A 80 2.50 -11.97 6.20
C ALA A 80 4.02 -11.97 6.41
N HIS A 81 4.77 -11.35 5.49
CA HIS A 81 6.23 -11.29 5.60
C HIS A 81 6.71 -10.47 6.80
N ILE A 82 6.06 -9.34 7.08
CA ILE A 82 6.37 -8.50 8.25
C ILE A 82 6.15 -9.30 9.54
N GLN A 83 5.01 -10.00 9.65
CA GLN A 83 4.65 -10.77 10.83
C GLN A 83 5.65 -11.92 11.07
N GLU A 84 5.97 -12.68 10.03
CA GLU A 84 6.98 -13.75 10.07
C GLU A 84 8.32 -13.20 10.61
N LYS A 85 8.83 -12.11 10.02
CA LYS A 85 10.11 -11.53 10.43
C LYS A 85 10.09 -10.89 11.81
N GLN A 86 8.97 -10.31 12.24
CA GLN A 86 8.84 -9.80 13.59
C GLN A 86 8.84 -10.93 14.63
N GLN A 87 8.19 -12.05 14.34
CA GLN A 87 8.18 -13.24 15.18
C GLN A 87 9.58 -13.87 15.26
N GLU A 88 10.24 -14.09 14.13
CA GLU A 88 11.61 -14.64 14.06
C GLU A 88 12.61 -13.80 14.89
N GLN A 89 12.46 -12.47 14.88
CA GLN A 89 13.37 -11.55 15.56
C GLN A 89 12.93 -11.15 16.97
N ASN A 90 11.80 -11.70 17.47
CA ASN A 90 11.17 -11.30 18.74
C ASN A 90 11.04 -9.77 18.87
N LEU A 91 10.70 -9.11 17.76
CA LEU A 91 10.65 -7.66 17.69
C LEU A 91 9.35 -7.14 18.31
N ARG A 92 9.48 -6.45 19.45
CA ARG A 92 8.36 -5.74 20.11
C ARG A 92 8.11 -4.34 19.55
N ARG A 93 8.93 -3.85 18.62
CA ARG A 93 8.80 -2.48 18.09
C ARG A 93 7.63 -2.39 17.12
N ARG A 94 6.78 -1.38 17.31
CA ARG A 94 5.64 -1.07 16.45
C ARG A 94 6.04 0.03 15.47
N ASN A 95 6.27 -0.35 14.22
CA ASN A 95 6.53 0.58 13.11
C ASN A 95 5.42 0.54 12.05
N PHE A 96 4.51 -0.43 12.15
CA PHE A 96 3.48 -0.74 11.18
C PHE A 96 2.18 -1.02 11.95
N ALA A 97 1.04 -0.59 11.40
CA ALA A 97 -0.26 -0.93 11.98
C ALA A 97 -0.46 -2.44 11.94
N HIS A 98 -1.16 -2.99 12.93
CA HIS A 98 -1.44 -4.43 12.94
C HIS A 98 -2.45 -4.81 11.85
N CYS A 99 -2.27 -5.97 11.24
CA CYS A 99 -3.23 -6.60 10.32
C CYS A 99 -3.78 -7.84 11.02
N TYR A 100 -5.09 -7.87 11.26
CA TYR A 100 -5.76 -8.96 11.96
C TYR A 100 -6.14 -10.10 11.02
N GLY A 101 -6.21 -9.84 9.71
CA GLY A 101 -6.51 -10.84 8.70
C GLY A 101 -7.29 -10.27 7.53
N PHE A 102 -7.72 -11.17 6.65
CA PHE A 102 -8.51 -10.85 5.47
C PHE A 102 -9.85 -11.59 5.49
N MET A 103 -10.79 -11.09 4.70
CA MET A 103 -12.09 -11.72 4.50
C MET A 103 -12.62 -11.51 3.08
N ALA A 104 -13.41 -12.49 2.64
CA ALA A 104 -14.26 -12.37 1.47
C ALA A 104 -15.64 -11.90 1.93
N LEU A 105 -16.10 -10.79 1.37
CA LEU A 105 -17.40 -10.21 1.66
C LEU A 105 -18.50 -11.04 0.99
N LYS A 106 -19.64 -11.15 1.66
CA LYS A 106 -20.85 -11.73 1.07
C LYS A 106 -21.52 -10.67 0.20
N LYS A 107 -22.40 -11.12 -0.70
CA LYS A 107 -23.20 -10.20 -1.53
C LYS A 107 -23.98 -9.16 -0.71
N THR A 108 -24.49 -9.54 0.45
CA THR A 108 -25.17 -8.62 1.38
C THR A 108 -24.22 -7.54 1.90
N ASP A 109 -22.96 -7.89 2.16
CA ASP A 109 -21.95 -6.94 2.64
C ASP A 109 -21.53 -5.99 1.50
N GLU A 110 -21.48 -6.49 0.26
CA GLU A 110 -21.22 -5.67 -0.94
C GLU A 110 -22.32 -4.62 -1.16
N GLU A 111 -23.59 -4.99 -0.95
CA GLU A 111 -24.73 -4.07 -1.02
C GLU A 111 -24.62 -2.97 0.06
N VAL A 112 -24.21 -3.34 1.27
CA VAL A 112 -23.94 -2.36 2.35
C VAL A 112 -22.81 -1.42 1.93
N VAL A 113 -21.66 -1.95 1.49
CA VAL A 113 -20.53 -1.12 1.03
C VAL A 113 -20.94 -0.17 -0.09
N ALA A 114 -21.72 -0.65 -1.07
CA ALA A 114 -22.23 0.18 -2.17
C ALA A 114 -23.19 1.27 -1.69
N SER A 115 -23.99 1.02 -0.64
CA SER A 115 -24.89 2.03 -0.05
C SER A 115 -24.14 3.23 0.55
N TYR A 116 -22.87 3.06 0.92
CA TYR A 116 -21.96 4.14 1.34
C TYR A 116 -21.25 4.83 0.16
N GLY A 117 -21.67 4.56 -1.08
CA GLY A 117 -21.12 5.18 -2.30
C GLY A 117 -19.80 4.59 -2.78
N ALA A 118 -19.41 3.40 -2.31
CA ALA A 118 -18.20 2.74 -2.76
C ALA A 118 -18.39 2.04 -4.12
N GLU A 119 -17.75 2.56 -5.16
CA GLU A 119 -17.70 1.94 -6.48
C GLU A 119 -16.51 0.98 -6.59
N LEU A 120 -16.79 -0.32 -6.51
CA LEU A 120 -15.75 -1.36 -6.50
C LEU A 120 -15.28 -1.77 -7.89
N TRP A 121 -15.95 -1.30 -8.94
CA TRP A 121 -15.69 -1.64 -10.34
C TRP A 121 -15.39 -0.40 -11.17
N ASP A 122 -14.14 0.05 -11.15
CA ASP A 122 -13.66 1.12 -12.04
C ASP A 122 -13.36 0.59 -13.48
N ILE A 123 -13.83 -0.61 -13.80
CA ILE A 123 -13.59 -1.33 -15.06
C ILE A 123 -14.91 -1.43 -15.84
N PRO A 124 -14.95 -1.04 -17.14
CA PRO A 124 -16.15 -1.14 -17.96
C PRO A 124 -16.77 -2.55 -17.98
N ARG A 125 -18.10 -2.64 -18.05
CA ARG A 125 -18.84 -3.92 -18.05
C ARG A 125 -18.50 -4.84 -19.22
N ASP A 126 -18.14 -4.27 -20.36
CA ASP A 126 -17.75 -4.97 -21.57
C ASP A 126 -16.28 -5.45 -21.54
N ASP A 127 -15.50 -5.05 -20.53
CA ASP A 127 -14.12 -5.50 -20.36
C ASP A 127 -14.04 -7.01 -20.10
N GLU A 128 -13.14 -7.68 -20.80
CA GLU A 128 -12.95 -9.13 -20.69
C GLU A 128 -12.57 -9.57 -19.26
N TYR A 129 -11.75 -8.79 -18.56
CA TYR A 129 -11.37 -9.11 -17.19
C TYR A 129 -12.58 -9.03 -16.26
N ARG A 130 -13.38 -7.97 -16.38
CA ARG A 130 -14.59 -7.81 -15.55
C ARG A 130 -15.57 -8.95 -15.79
N ARG A 131 -15.84 -9.33 -17.04
CA ARG A 131 -16.73 -10.46 -17.35
C ARG A 131 -16.27 -11.79 -16.74
N LYS A 132 -14.96 -11.99 -16.59
CA LYS A 132 -14.38 -13.17 -15.95
C LYS A 132 -14.39 -13.09 -14.43
N ALA A 133 -14.17 -11.91 -13.87
CA ALA A 133 -14.09 -11.67 -12.44
C ALA A 133 -15.47 -11.48 -11.78
N GLU A 134 -16.49 -11.13 -12.56
CA GLU A 134 -17.86 -10.94 -12.08
C GLU A 134 -18.39 -12.21 -11.40
N GLY A 135 -18.87 -12.06 -10.16
CA GLY A 135 -19.24 -13.19 -9.29
C GLY A 135 -18.14 -13.64 -8.32
N SER A 136 -16.90 -13.14 -8.48
CA SER A 136 -15.87 -13.27 -7.43
C SER A 136 -16.24 -12.41 -6.23
N PRO A 137 -15.98 -12.86 -4.99
CA PRO A 137 -16.30 -12.08 -3.81
C PRO A 137 -15.42 -10.82 -3.73
N VAL A 138 -15.99 -9.73 -3.25
CA VAL A 138 -15.21 -8.56 -2.84
C VAL A 138 -14.30 -8.94 -1.67
N ARG A 139 -13.07 -8.41 -1.67
CA ARG A 139 -12.03 -8.77 -0.70
C ARG A 139 -11.77 -7.59 0.22
N ALA A 140 -11.58 -7.87 1.51
CA ALA A 140 -11.27 -6.88 2.51
C ALA A 140 -10.19 -7.34 3.49
N ILE A 141 -9.52 -6.39 4.12
CA ILE A 141 -8.53 -6.61 5.20
C ILE A 141 -8.96 -5.84 6.44
N VAL A 142 -8.88 -6.50 7.59
CA VAL A 142 -9.16 -5.90 8.91
C VAL A 142 -7.83 -5.48 9.54
N LYS A 143 -7.71 -4.20 9.87
CA LYS A 143 -6.50 -3.60 10.41
C LYS A 143 -6.78 -2.86 11.71
N GLU A 144 -5.70 -2.57 12.43
CA GLU A 144 -5.71 -1.62 13.53
C GLU A 144 -6.22 -0.26 13.05
N TYR A 145 -7.23 0.25 13.74
CA TYR A 145 -7.68 1.61 13.57
C TYR A 145 -6.76 2.54 14.36
N VAL A 146 -6.14 3.50 13.68
CA VAL A 146 -5.32 4.54 14.32
C VAL A 146 -6.00 5.87 14.06
N ASP A 147 -6.57 6.45 15.11
CA ASP A 147 -7.51 7.57 15.07
C ASP A 147 -6.85 8.95 14.97
N HIS A 148 -5.53 9.01 15.06
CA HIS A 148 -4.77 10.27 15.06
C HIS A 148 -3.67 10.28 14.01
N ASP A 149 -3.49 11.46 13.42
CA ASP A 149 -2.36 11.75 12.55
C ASP A 149 -1.05 11.79 13.34
N VAL A 150 0.06 11.59 12.63
CA VAL A 150 1.37 11.75 13.22
C VAL A 150 1.77 13.22 13.26
N VAL A 151 2.18 13.68 14.44
CA VAL A 151 2.89 14.96 14.55
C VAL A 151 4.30 14.78 14.00
N MET A 152 4.59 15.41 12.88
CA MET A 152 5.90 15.32 12.24
C MET A 152 6.95 16.08 13.06
N ASP A 153 7.80 15.32 13.75
CA ASP A 153 8.99 15.83 14.43
C ASP A 153 10.23 14.98 14.10
N VAL A 154 11.41 15.47 14.50
CA VAL A 154 12.68 14.76 14.22
C VAL A 154 12.69 13.34 14.82
N PRO A 155 12.27 13.11 16.08
CA PRO A 155 12.12 11.77 16.63
C PRO A 155 11.20 10.84 15.81
N ALA A 156 10.02 11.30 15.41
CA ALA A 156 9.05 10.55 14.62
C ALA A 156 9.63 10.17 13.26
N LEU A 157 10.21 11.13 12.55
CA LEU A 157 10.88 10.88 11.27
C LEU A 157 12.01 9.86 11.39
N LYS A 158 12.82 9.93 12.46
CA LYS A 158 13.85 8.91 12.72
C LYS A 158 13.26 7.53 12.96
N ARG A 159 12.12 7.42 13.67
CA ARG A 159 11.41 6.15 13.87
C ARG A 159 10.85 5.59 12.57
N MET A 160 10.19 6.43 11.75
CA MET A 160 9.67 6.07 10.44
C MET A 160 10.78 5.56 9.52
N LEU A 161 11.88 6.32 9.39
CA LEU A 161 13.03 5.92 8.57
C LEU A 161 13.62 4.59 9.01
N LYS A 162 13.66 4.32 10.32
CA LYS A 162 14.12 3.04 10.85
C LYS A 162 13.17 1.91 10.46
N GLY A 163 11.85 2.14 10.47
CA GLY A 163 10.84 1.21 9.99
C GLY A 163 11.00 0.90 8.50
N ILE A 164 11.12 1.93 7.65
CA ILE A 164 11.35 1.78 6.20
C ILE A 164 12.64 1.00 5.92
N LYS A 165 13.75 1.38 6.56
CA LYS A 165 15.01 0.63 6.43
C LYS A 165 14.91 -0.81 6.93
N TRP A 166 14.03 -1.08 7.89
CA TRP A 166 13.76 -2.45 8.32
C TRP A 166 12.99 -3.20 7.23
N LEU A 167 11.91 -2.64 6.67
CA LEU A 167 11.15 -3.25 5.56
C LEU A 167 12.06 -3.59 4.38
N ASN A 168 12.81 -2.61 3.85
CA ASN A 168 13.63 -2.80 2.65
C ASN A 168 14.71 -3.87 2.86
N ARG A 169 15.29 -3.96 4.08
CA ARG A 169 16.27 -4.99 4.42
C ARG A 169 15.66 -6.38 4.50
N HIS A 170 14.39 -6.48 4.87
CA HIS A 170 13.63 -7.73 4.90
C HIS A 170 12.82 -7.92 3.61
N GLY A 171 13.20 -7.25 2.52
CA GLY A 171 12.61 -7.51 1.21
C GLY A 171 11.18 -7.04 1.03
N VAL A 172 10.65 -6.18 1.90
CA VAL A 172 9.38 -5.48 1.64
C VAL A 172 9.71 -4.05 1.19
N LEU A 173 9.28 -3.68 0.00
CA LEU A 173 9.34 -2.31 -0.51
C LEU A 173 7.92 -1.77 -0.55
N ASN A 174 7.65 -0.65 0.11
CA ASN A 174 6.28 -0.17 0.29
C ASN A 174 5.71 0.52 -0.96
N HIS A 175 6.56 1.27 -1.67
CA HIS A 175 6.23 2.04 -2.86
C HIS A 175 5.22 3.18 -2.70
N ASP A 176 4.70 3.44 -1.49
CA ASP A 176 3.72 4.48 -1.22
C ASP A 176 4.04 5.28 0.05
N ILE A 177 5.31 5.71 0.15
CA ILE A 177 5.79 6.50 1.29
C ILE A 177 5.37 7.98 1.11
N HIS A 178 4.39 8.42 1.89
CA HIS A 178 3.98 9.82 2.01
C HIS A 178 3.29 10.08 3.36
N PRO A 179 3.11 11.35 3.81
CA PRO A 179 2.59 11.67 5.14
C PRO A 179 1.26 10.99 5.49
N ALA A 180 0.29 11.01 4.56
CA ALA A 180 -1.05 10.46 4.82
C ALA A 180 -1.07 8.94 5.09
N ASN A 181 -0.02 8.19 4.72
CA ASN A 181 0.11 6.76 5.03
C ASN A 181 0.77 6.50 6.39
N PHE A 182 1.10 7.53 7.16
CA PHE A 182 1.56 7.41 8.54
C PHE A 182 0.51 7.92 9.53
N LYS A 183 -0.03 7.02 10.35
CA LYS A 183 -0.97 7.34 11.44
C LYS A 183 -0.37 6.92 12.77
N GLY A 184 -0.41 7.79 13.79
CA GLY A 184 0.26 7.54 15.08
C GLY A 184 1.74 7.15 14.98
N GLY A 185 2.42 7.52 13.89
CA GLY A 185 3.80 7.12 13.59
C GLY A 185 3.98 5.69 13.08
N LEU A 186 2.89 4.99 12.75
CA LEU A 186 2.85 3.68 12.12
C LEU A 186 2.54 3.83 10.64
N LEU A 187 3.20 3.03 9.80
CA LEU A 187 2.83 2.90 8.38
C LEU A 187 1.59 1.99 8.27
N VAL A 188 0.56 2.44 7.54
CA VAL A 188 -0.77 1.78 7.55
C VAL A 188 -1.22 1.18 6.22
N ASP A 189 -0.58 1.54 5.10
CA ASP A 189 -0.96 1.09 3.76
C ASP A 189 0.18 0.34 3.07
N PHE A 190 -0.09 -0.89 2.62
CA PHE A 190 0.81 -1.75 1.87
C PHE A 190 0.21 -2.22 0.53
N GLY A 191 -0.85 -1.58 0.03
CA GLY A 191 -1.52 -1.95 -1.24
C GLY A 191 -0.61 -1.86 -2.46
N SER A 192 0.41 -1.00 -2.43
CA SER A 192 1.41 -0.87 -3.50
C SER A 192 2.70 -1.65 -3.23
N SER A 193 2.77 -2.42 -2.14
CA SER A 193 4.02 -3.02 -1.68
C SER A 193 4.48 -4.18 -2.53
N TRP A 194 5.79 -4.28 -2.71
CA TRP A 194 6.46 -5.39 -3.37
C TRP A 194 7.23 -6.21 -2.34
N THR A 195 6.94 -7.51 -2.30
CA THR A 195 7.74 -8.48 -1.56
C THR A 195 8.79 -9.09 -2.50
N ARG A 196 10.07 -9.01 -2.12
CA ARG A 196 11.19 -9.58 -2.89
C ARG A 196 11.04 -11.09 -2.99
N LYS A 197 11.14 -11.58 -4.22
CA LYS A 197 11.26 -12.97 -4.69
C LYS A 197 10.40 -14.04 -3.97
N PRO A 198 9.60 -14.82 -4.72
CA PRO A 198 9.31 -14.65 -6.15
C PRO A 198 8.44 -13.41 -6.40
N HIS A 199 8.77 -12.61 -7.42
CA HIS A 199 7.94 -11.48 -7.86
C HIS A 199 8.09 -11.27 -9.37
N CYS A 200 7.02 -11.46 -10.12
CA CYS A 200 7.10 -11.52 -11.59
C CYS A 200 7.70 -10.25 -12.21
N LEU A 201 7.39 -9.06 -11.67
CA LEU A 201 8.01 -7.81 -12.13
C LEU A 201 9.51 -7.78 -11.83
N TRP A 202 9.93 -8.27 -10.68
CA TRP A 202 11.34 -8.28 -10.28
C TRP A 202 12.17 -9.15 -11.21
N ASP A 203 11.68 -10.37 -11.48
CA ASP A 203 12.39 -11.36 -12.30
C ASP A 203 12.46 -10.98 -13.78
N ASN A 204 11.64 -10.01 -14.21
CA ASN A 204 11.51 -9.61 -15.60
C ASN A 204 11.90 -8.14 -15.87
N MET A 205 12.29 -7.35 -14.86
CA MET A 205 12.71 -5.95 -15.04
C MET A 205 14.23 -5.80 -15.27
N PRO A 206 14.68 -4.75 -15.98
CA PRO A 206 16.11 -4.51 -16.15
C PRO A 206 16.75 -4.16 -14.82
N GLU A 207 17.98 -4.60 -14.58
CA GLU A 207 18.70 -4.38 -13.31
C GLU A 207 18.78 -2.88 -12.95
N GLN A 208 18.92 -2.00 -13.94
CA GLN A 208 18.94 -0.56 -13.73
C GLN A 208 17.62 -0.04 -13.15
N LYS A 209 16.46 -0.55 -13.62
CA LYS A 209 15.16 -0.19 -13.05
C LYS A 209 15.01 -0.72 -11.63
N LEU A 210 15.47 -1.95 -11.36
CA LEU A 210 15.42 -2.55 -10.03
C LEU A 210 16.20 -1.71 -9.01
N LYS A 211 17.39 -1.23 -9.36
CA LYS A 211 18.19 -0.35 -8.48
C LYS A 211 17.47 0.96 -8.11
N VAL A 212 16.63 1.48 -9.01
CA VAL A 212 15.80 2.67 -8.74
C VAL A 212 14.66 2.31 -7.80
N ILE A 213 13.95 1.21 -8.08
CA ILE A 213 12.85 0.68 -7.27
C ILE A 213 13.30 0.41 -5.84
N GLU A 214 14.46 -0.22 -5.65
CA GLU A 214 15.04 -0.50 -4.32
C GLU A 214 15.30 0.73 -3.47
N ARG A 215 15.49 1.89 -4.11
CA ARG A 215 15.78 3.16 -3.44
C ARG A 215 14.56 4.07 -3.33
N ALA A 216 13.47 3.74 -4.03
CA ALA A 216 12.29 4.59 -4.17
C ALA A 216 11.72 5.02 -2.80
N ASP A 217 11.55 4.08 -1.86
CA ASP A 217 11.00 4.39 -0.53
C ASP A 217 11.88 5.37 0.25
N LEU A 218 13.20 5.24 0.16
CA LEU A 218 14.13 6.14 0.84
C LEU A 218 14.18 7.52 0.17
N ILE A 219 13.98 7.59 -1.15
CA ILE A 219 13.86 8.84 -1.90
C ILE A 219 12.57 9.55 -1.49
N LYS A 220 11.44 8.84 -1.53
CA LYS A 220 10.13 9.36 -1.13
C LYS A 220 10.09 9.82 0.31
N PHE A 221 10.72 9.08 1.22
CA PHE A 221 10.92 9.54 2.60
C PHE A 221 11.73 10.84 2.67
N GLN A 222 12.79 10.98 1.87
CA GLN A 222 13.59 12.20 1.88
C GLN A 222 12.82 13.40 1.32
N GLU A 223 12.03 13.20 0.26
CA GLU A 223 11.12 14.20 -0.29
C GLU A 223 10.14 14.69 0.77
N MET A 224 9.43 13.75 1.40
CA MET A 224 8.53 14.00 2.53
C MET A 224 9.21 14.80 3.65
N ALA A 225 10.38 14.38 4.11
CA ALA A 225 11.10 15.08 5.18
C ALA A 225 11.55 16.50 4.77
N ASN A 226 11.80 16.75 3.48
CA ASN A 226 12.14 18.09 2.99
C ASN A 226 10.91 19.00 2.97
N GLU A 227 9.78 18.48 2.50
CA GLU A 227 8.49 19.21 2.43
C GLU A 227 8.02 19.64 3.83
N GLU A 228 8.21 18.76 4.82
CA GLU A 228 7.93 19.04 6.23
C GLU A 228 8.99 19.95 6.92
N GLY A 229 10.02 20.40 6.19
CA GLY A 229 11.06 21.31 6.74
C GLY A 229 12.14 20.64 7.60
N PHE A 230 12.24 19.31 7.60
CA PHE A 230 13.19 18.52 8.40
C PHE A 230 14.36 17.92 7.60
N GLY A 231 14.44 18.16 6.29
CA GLY A 231 15.39 17.52 5.38
C GLY A 231 16.87 17.59 5.79
N ALA A 232 17.30 18.70 6.41
CA ALA A 232 18.65 18.85 6.92
C ALA A 232 18.92 18.02 8.19
N LYS A 233 17.86 17.72 8.97
CA LYS A 233 17.90 17.08 10.29
C LYS A 233 17.75 15.56 10.22
N VAL A 234 17.10 15.04 9.17
CA VAL A 234 16.92 13.61 8.94
C VAL A 234 17.30 13.27 7.50
N ARG A 235 18.28 12.36 7.34
CA ARG A 235 18.78 11.94 6.03
C ARG A 235 18.56 10.46 5.79
N ALA A 236 17.82 10.13 4.74
CA ALA A 236 17.63 8.75 4.28
C ALA A 236 18.74 8.29 3.33
N ILE A 237 19.35 9.20 2.58
CA ILE A 237 20.29 8.91 1.48
C ILE A 237 21.62 9.67 1.69
N PRO A 238 22.79 9.07 1.39
CA PRO A 238 24.08 9.78 1.41
C PRO A 238 24.16 10.95 0.40
N ASN A 239 24.87 12.02 0.78
CA ASN A 239 25.00 13.27 0.01
C ASN A 239 25.42 13.11 -1.47
N ARG A 240 26.28 12.12 -1.77
CA ARG A 240 26.76 11.87 -3.14
C ARG A 240 25.62 11.43 -4.06
N GLN A 241 24.76 10.54 -3.57
CA GLN A 241 23.65 9.97 -4.32
C GLN A 241 22.48 10.96 -4.46
N TYR A 242 22.27 11.83 -3.47
CA TYR A 242 21.26 12.90 -3.56
C TYR A 242 21.54 13.92 -4.68
N LYS A 243 22.83 14.20 -4.96
CA LYS A 243 23.23 15.12 -6.06
C LYS A 243 23.04 14.52 -7.45
N GLU A 244 23.13 13.20 -7.58
CA GLU A 244 22.95 12.47 -8.84
C GLU A 244 21.47 12.36 -9.25
N LEU A 245 20.54 12.47 -8.29
CA LEU A 245 19.10 12.36 -8.49
C LEU A 245 18.38 13.69 -8.74
N ARG A 246 19.05 14.85 -8.58
CA ARG A 246 18.46 16.13 -8.95
C ARG A 246 18.36 16.22 -10.48
N PRO A 247 17.22 16.66 -11.04
CA PRO A 247 17.19 17.13 -12.42
C PRO A 247 18.28 18.18 -12.55
N ARG A 248 19.21 18.00 -13.49
CA ARG A 248 20.15 19.08 -13.84
C ARG A 248 19.27 20.24 -14.26
N ARG A 249 19.36 21.38 -13.55
CA ARG A 249 18.80 22.64 -14.04
C ARG A 249 19.32 22.78 -15.47
N ILE A 250 18.43 22.71 -16.45
CA ILE A 250 18.73 23.17 -17.80
C ILE A 250 18.90 24.67 -17.63
N GLY A 251 20.13 25.08 -17.34
CA GLY A 251 20.52 26.47 -17.29
C GLY A 251 20.40 27.00 -18.70
N GLY A 252 19.29 27.65 -19.00
CA GLY A 252 19.19 28.54 -20.14
C GLY A 252 20.28 29.58 -20.01
N ARG A 253 21.37 29.42 -20.76
CA ARG A 253 22.21 30.54 -21.15
C ARG A 253 21.61 31.08 -22.43
N THR A 254 20.77 32.10 -22.28
CA THR A 254 20.61 33.12 -23.31
C THR A 254 21.85 34.01 -23.26
N SER A 255 22.69 33.86 -24.28
CA SER A 255 23.63 34.88 -24.76
C SER A 255 23.94 34.55 -26.20
#